data_AF-A0A9D8QWK9-F1
#
_entry.id   AF-A0A9D8QWK9-F1
#
_cell.length_a   1.000
_cell.length_b   1.000
_cell.length_c   1.000
_cell.angle_alpha   90.00
_cell.angle_beta   90.00
_cell.angle_gamma   90.00
#
_symmetry.space_group_name_H-M   'P 1'
#
loop_
_entity.id
_entity.type
_entity.pdbx_description
1 polymer ?
#
loop_
_entity_poly.entity_id
_entity_poly.type
_entity_poly.pdbx_seq_one_letter_code
_entity_poly.pdbx_strand_id
1 'polypeptide(L)'
;ADKKEREKVDKLNQADSMIFQTENMLKESGDKIPTDIKGEVEAAVAKLKTAHQAQDLAAIDAAMNELQTAAGKMYQAQQQAGPQPGPDMNSGFGAGNTGAGGNNNNQQGPDIQDADFEEVK
;
A
#
# COMPACT_ATOMS: atom_id res chain seq x y z
N ALA A 1 10.70 27.52 -5.00
CA ALA A 1 11.71 26.45 -4.81
C ALA A 1 11.31 25.58 -3.63
N ASP A 2 11.02 26.19 -2.48
CA ASP A 2 10.71 25.50 -1.21
C ASP A 2 9.57 24.48 -1.26
N LYS A 3 8.48 24.78 -2.01
CA LYS A 3 7.35 23.84 -2.12
C LYS A 3 7.73 22.54 -2.85
N LYS A 4 8.52 22.64 -3.93
CA LYS A 4 8.95 21.48 -4.72
C LYS A 4 9.96 20.63 -3.96
N GLU A 5 10.86 21.28 -3.23
CA GLU A 5 11.84 20.57 -2.40
C GLU A 5 11.15 19.85 -1.24
N ARG A 6 10.15 20.49 -0.62
CA ARG A 6 9.32 19.87 0.42
C ARG A 6 8.57 18.64 -0.12
N GLU A 7 7.87 18.79 -1.25
CA GLU A 7 7.16 17.67 -1.90
C GLU A 7 8.10 16.50 -2.24
N LYS A 8 9.33 16.80 -2.67
CA LYS A 8 10.35 15.78 -2.93
C LYS A 8 10.72 15.02 -1.65
N VAL A 9 11.03 15.75 -0.57
CA VAL A 9 11.41 15.15 0.72
C VAL A 9 10.25 14.34 1.30
N ASP A 10 9.03 14.84 1.23
CA ASP A 10 7.84 14.14 1.72
C ASP A 10 7.66 12.79 1.00
N LYS A 11 7.81 12.77 -0.33
CA LYS A 11 7.75 11.52 -1.11
C LYS A 11 8.87 10.55 -0.79
N LEU A 12 10.09 11.05 -0.58
CA LEU A 12 11.23 10.21 -0.20
C LEU A 12 10.97 9.54 1.16
N ASN A 13 10.53 10.31 2.15
CA ASN A 13 10.21 9.80 3.48
C ASN A 13 9.03 8.80 3.46
N GLN A 14 8.03 9.05 2.62
CA GLN A 14 6.91 8.12 2.42
C GLN A 14 7.40 6.80 1.81
N ALA A 15 8.22 6.86 0.76
CA ALA A 15 8.81 5.67 0.14
C ALA A 15 9.64 4.87 1.15
N ASP A 16 10.51 5.54 1.92
CA ASP A 16 11.35 4.89 2.94
C ASP A 16 10.52 4.23 4.03
N SER A 17 9.49 4.93 4.52
CA SER A 17 8.56 4.38 5.51
C SER A 17 7.84 3.14 4.99
N MET A 18 7.37 3.18 3.74
CA MET A 18 6.65 2.08 3.10
C MET A 18 7.58 0.87 2.88
N ILE A 19 8.81 1.10 2.43
CA ILE A 19 9.85 0.07 2.33
C ILE A 19 10.04 -0.62 3.68
N PHE A 20 10.33 0.15 4.73
CA PHE A 20 10.61 -0.40 6.05
C PHE A 20 9.45 -1.22 6.62
N GLN A 21 8.22 -0.70 6.52
CA GLN A 21 7.03 -1.41 6.99
C GLN A 21 6.81 -2.72 6.24
N THR A 22 6.97 -2.71 4.92
CA THR A 22 6.83 -3.93 4.10
C THR A 22 7.87 -4.97 4.47
N GLU A 23 9.14 -4.56 4.58
CA GLU A 23 10.23 -5.48 4.89
C GLU A 23 10.06 -6.13 6.26
N ASN A 24 9.63 -5.36 7.26
CA ASN A 24 9.34 -5.91 8.58
C ASN A 24 8.21 -6.95 8.53
N MET A 25 7.14 -6.66 7.82
CA MET A 25 6.04 -7.63 7.76
C MET A 25 6.40 -8.86 6.91
N LEU A 26 7.19 -8.73 5.84
CA LEU A 26 7.73 -9.89 5.13
C LEU A 26 8.64 -10.72 6.03
N LYS A 27 9.38 -10.09 6.94
CA LYS A 27 10.21 -10.79 7.93
C LYS A 27 9.38 -11.51 9.00
N GLU A 28 8.27 -10.93 9.44
CA GLU A 28 7.42 -11.47 10.50
C GLU A 28 6.41 -12.51 10.01
N SER A 29 5.87 -12.32 8.80
CA SER A 29 4.77 -13.10 8.25
C SER A 29 5.07 -13.73 6.89
N GLY A 30 6.29 -13.57 6.36
CA GLY A 30 6.66 -14.05 5.02
C GLY A 30 6.53 -15.55 4.80
N ASP A 31 6.65 -16.36 5.85
CA ASP A 31 6.46 -17.81 5.75
C ASP A 31 4.99 -18.22 5.65
N LYS A 32 4.07 -17.31 6.01
CA LYS A 32 2.61 -17.51 5.92
C LYS A 32 2.02 -16.94 4.63
N ILE A 33 2.81 -16.21 3.85
CA ILE A 33 2.39 -15.59 2.60
C ILE A 33 2.74 -16.55 1.45
N PRO A 34 1.82 -16.79 0.48
CA PRO A 34 2.13 -17.58 -0.70
C PRO A 34 3.38 -17.06 -1.43
N THR A 35 4.25 -17.97 -1.90
CA THR A 35 5.55 -17.62 -2.51
C THR A 35 5.43 -16.67 -3.69
N ASP A 36 4.37 -16.82 -4.49
CA ASP A 36 4.13 -15.97 -5.66
C ASP A 36 3.85 -14.53 -5.23
N ILE A 37 2.99 -14.34 -4.22
CA ILE A 37 2.64 -13.03 -3.67
C ILE A 37 3.84 -12.42 -2.96
N LYS A 38 4.58 -13.22 -2.18
CA LYS A 38 5.83 -12.77 -1.54
C LYS A 38 6.82 -12.24 -2.58
N GLY A 39 7.01 -12.96 -3.69
CA GLY A 39 7.88 -12.53 -4.78
C GLY A 39 7.43 -11.22 -5.44
N GLU A 40 6.13 -11.03 -5.63
CA GLU A 40 5.58 -9.75 -6.14
C GLU A 40 5.88 -8.58 -5.20
N VAL A 41 5.68 -8.76 -3.88
CA VAL A 41 5.95 -7.72 -2.87
C VAL A 41 7.45 -7.42 -2.79
N GLU A 42 8.32 -8.43 -2.75
CA GLU A 42 9.78 -8.26 -2.73
C GLU A 42 10.28 -7.50 -3.97
N ALA A 43 9.75 -7.83 -5.15
CA ALA A 43 10.08 -7.12 -6.38
C ALA A 43 9.64 -5.65 -6.36
N ALA A 44 8.44 -5.36 -5.84
CA ALA A 44 7.93 -4.00 -5.70
C ALA A 44 8.75 -3.17 -4.68
N VAL A 45 9.12 -3.76 -3.54
CA VAL A 45 10.02 -3.13 -2.56
C VAL A 45 11.38 -2.82 -3.18
N ALA A 46 11.95 -3.76 -3.94
CA ALA A 46 13.24 -3.55 -4.61
C ALA A 46 13.18 -2.38 -5.61
N LYS A 47 12.12 -2.31 -6.43
CA LYS A 47 11.90 -1.18 -7.34
C LYS A 47 11.78 0.14 -6.58
N LEU A 48 10.99 0.18 -5.50
CA LEU A 48 10.81 1.39 -4.69
C LEU A 48 12.13 1.84 -4.05
N LYS A 49 12.96 0.90 -3.58
CA LYS A 49 14.32 1.20 -3.08
C LYS A 49 15.20 1.84 -4.15
N THR A 50 15.24 1.27 -5.36
CA THR A 50 16.02 1.82 -6.46
C THR A 50 15.53 3.22 -6.84
N ALA A 51 14.22 3.43 -6.93
CA ALA A 51 13.63 4.73 -7.24
C ALA A 51 13.91 5.77 -6.14
N HIS A 52 13.82 5.37 -4.87
CA HIS A 52 14.16 6.21 -3.71
C HIS A 52 15.63 6.64 -3.74
N GLN A 53 16.55 5.70 -3.98
CA GLN A 53 17.99 5.98 -4.09
C GLN A 53 18.30 6.93 -5.26
N ALA A 54 17.60 6.78 -6.38
CA ALA A 54 17.72 7.66 -7.54
C ALA A 54 17.03 9.02 -7.33
N GLN A 55 16.24 9.17 -6.27
CA GLN A 55 15.34 10.30 -6.02
C GLN A 55 14.42 10.61 -7.21
N ASP A 56 14.04 9.58 -7.96
CA ASP A 56 13.14 9.69 -9.11
C ASP A 56 11.70 9.65 -8.62
N LEU A 57 11.07 10.83 -8.50
CA LEU A 57 9.73 10.97 -7.96
C LEU A 57 8.66 10.25 -8.78
N ALA A 58 8.83 10.16 -10.10
CA ALA A 58 7.87 9.47 -10.95
C ALA A 58 7.99 7.95 -10.78
N ALA A 59 9.21 7.44 -10.69
CA ALA A 59 9.46 6.04 -10.40
C ALA A 59 9.03 5.65 -8.97
N ILE A 60 9.20 6.56 -8.00
CA ILE A 60 8.71 6.38 -6.61
C ILE A 60 7.19 6.24 -6.62
N ASP A 61 6.46 7.15 -7.26
CA ASP A 61 4.99 7.07 -7.34
C ASP A 61 4.52 5.76 -7.98
N ALA A 62 5.15 5.36 -9.10
CA ALA A 62 4.83 4.11 -9.77
C ALA A 62 5.09 2.89 -8.86
N ALA A 63 6.26 2.84 -8.23
CA ALA A 63 6.65 1.73 -7.37
C ALA A 63 5.82 1.67 -6.07
N MET A 64 5.41 2.81 -5.50
CA MET A 64 4.48 2.84 -4.36
C MET A 64 3.12 2.25 -4.75
N ASN A 65 2.58 2.59 -5.93
CA ASN A 65 1.31 2.02 -6.40
C ASN A 65 1.41 0.50 -6.66
N GLU A 66 2.52 0.04 -7.26
CA GLU A 66 2.78 -1.39 -7.44
C GLU A 66 2.86 -2.11 -6.08
N LEU A 67 3.58 -1.53 -5.12
CA LEU A 67 3.73 -2.08 -3.77
C LEU A 67 2.40 -2.12 -3.02
N GLN A 68 1.59 -1.07 -3.13
CA GLN A 68 0.23 -1.03 -2.57
C GLN A 68 -0.65 -2.17 -3.11
N THR A 69 -0.56 -2.43 -4.42
CA THR A 69 -1.31 -3.50 -5.09
C THR A 69 -0.87 -4.88 -4.62
N ALA A 70 0.44 -5.11 -4.55
CA ALA A 70 1.01 -6.37 -4.06
C ALA A 70 0.69 -6.60 -2.58
N ALA A 71 0.79 -5.55 -1.76
CA ALA A 71 0.44 -5.62 -0.34
C ALA A 71 -1.06 -5.93 -0.12
N GLY A 72 -1.94 -5.42 -0.98
CA GLY A 72 -3.36 -5.76 -0.96
C GLY A 72 -3.62 -7.26 -1.20
N LYS A 73 -2.95 -7.86 -2.19
CA LYS A 73 -3.05 -9.31 -2.46
C LYS A 73 -2.57 -10.15 -1.27
N MET A 74 -1.44 -9.74 -0.68
CA MET A 74 -0.87 -10.39 0.48
C MET A 74 -1.79 -10.31 1.70
N TYR A 75 -2.42 -9.17 1.96
CA TYR A 75 -3.42 -9.04 3.02
C TYR A 75 -4.62 -9.97 2.79
N GLN A 76 -5.12 -10.05 1.56
CA GLN A 76 -6.20 -10.98 1.20
C GLN A 76 -5.79 -12.45 1.43
N ALA A 77 -4.58 -12.84 1.02
CA ALA A 77 -4.06 -14.18 1.26
C ALA A 77 -3.94 -14.50 2.76
N GLN A 78 -3.56 -13.51 3.57
CA GLN A 78 -3.43 -13.68 5.02
C GLN A 78 -4.79 -13.86 5.71
N GLN A 79 -5.84 -13.16 5.25
CA GLN A 79 -7.20 -13.36 5.78
C GLN A 79 -7.79 -14.73 5.40
N GLN A 80 -7.46 -15.25 4.22
CA GLN A 80 -7.92 -16.57 3.76
C GLN A 80 -7.24 -17.74 4.52
N ALA A 81 -6.06 -17.51 5.12
CA ALA A 81 -5.35 -18.50 5.93
C ALA A 81 -5.97 -18.75 7.32
N GLY A 82 -7.12 -18.15 7.63
CA GLY A 82 -7.85 -18.28 8.90
C GLY A 82 -7.59 -17.12 9.87
N PRO A 83 -8.44 -16.94 10.91
CA PRO A 83 -8.34 -15.83 11.84
C PRO A 83 -7.12 -16.00 12.75
N GLN A 84 -5.96 -15.54 12.30
CA GLN A 84 -4.82 -15.26 13.14
C GLN A 84 -4.73 -13.74 13.36
N PRO A 85 -4.27 -13.29 14.55
CA PRO A 85 -3.90 -11.90 14.75
C PRO A 85 -2.73 -11.58 13.83
N GLY A 86 -3.04 -11.07 12.64
CA GLY A 86 -2.08 -10.55 11.68
C GLY A 86 -1.66 -9.13 12.09
N PRO A 87 -0.41 -8.72 11.78
CA PRO A 87 -0.02 -7.32 11.95
C PRO A 87 -1.03 -6.41 11.22
N ASP A 88 -1.52 -5.40 11.93
CA ASP A 88 -2.49 -4.41 11.43
C ASP A 88 -1.80 -3.50 10.40
N MET A 89 -1.66 -4.01 9.19
CA MET A 89 -1.06 -3.30 8.07
C MET A 89 -2.03 -2.29 7.43
N ASN A 90 -3.32 -2.32 7.82
CA ASN A 90 -4.32 -1.34 7.40
C ASN A 90 -3.97 0.08 7.87
N SER A 91 -3.20 0.19 8.97
CA SER A 91 -2.75 1.49 9.49
C SER A 91 -1.45 2.02 8.84
N GLY A 92 -0.73 1.22 8.04
CA GLY A 92 0.57 1.60 7.44
C GLY A 92 0.51 1.95 5.96
N PHE A 93 -0.34 1.25 5.19
CA PHE A 93 -0.46 1.45 3.74
C PHE A 93 -1.67 2.32 3.37
N GLY A 94 -2.66 2.43 4.25
CA GLY A 94 -3.95 3.08 3.98
C GLY A 94 -4.08 4.54 4.40
N ALA A 95 -3.00 5.24 4.76
CA ALA A 95 -3.08 6.61 5.27
C ALA A 95 -1.93 7.49 4.78
N GLY A 96 -1.86 7.72 3.46
CA GLY A 96 -0.80 8.53 2.89
C GLY A 96 -1.06 9.12 1.51
N ASN A 97 -2.30 9.20 1.00
CA ASN A 97 -2.61 10.08 -0.14
C ASN A 97 -4.13 10.29 -0.39
N THR A 98 -4.86 10.90 0.54
CA THR A 98 -6.09 11.64 0.20
C THR A 98 -6.19 12.90 1.04
N GLY A 99 -5.25 13.83 0.84
CA GLY A 99 -5.14 15.01 1.71
C GLY A 99 -4.44 16.21 1.11
N ALA A 100 -4.58 16.48 -0.18
CA ALA A 100 -4.44 17.84 -0.70
C ALA A 100 -5.74 18.59 -0.38
N GLY A 101 -5.63 19.70 0.35
CA GLY A 101 -6.73 20.35 1.05
C GLY A 101 -7.92 20.80 0.22
N GLY A 102 -9.07 20.81 0.88
CA GLY A 102 -10.32 21.40 0.38
C GLY A 102 -11.37 21.40 1.48
N ASN A 103 -11.45 22.49 2.24
CA ASN A 103 -12.51 22.77 3.20
C ASN A 103 -13.88 22.86 2.50
N ASN A 104 -14.90 22.35 3.20
CA ASN A 104 -16.32 22.76 3.24
C ASN A 104 -17.37 21.83 2.63
N ASN A 105 -18.27 21.46 3.55
CA ASN A 105 -19.72 21.33 3.39
C ASN A 105 -20.32 20.11 2.69
N ASN A 106 -20.89 19.27 3.55
CA ASN A 106 -22.33 18.99 3.60
C ASN A 106 -22.85 17.82 2.74
N GLN A 107 -23.45 16.87 3.46
CA GLN A 107 -24.60 16.02 3.10
C GLN A 107 -24.40 14.71 2.30
N GLN A 108 -24.90 13.63 2.95
CA GLN A 108 -25.63 12.47 2.39
C GLN A 108 -24.80 11.48 1.55
N GLY A 109 -24.79 10.16 1.77
CA GLY A 109 -25.54 9.23 2.62
C GLY A 109 -24.83 7.86 2.57
N PRO A 110 -25.37 6.83 3.26
CA PRO A 110 -24.75 5.51 3.37
C PRO A 110 -25.11 4.61 2.18
N ASP A 111 -24.42 3.47 2.12
CA ASP A 111 -24.83 2.22 1.45
C ASP A 111 -24.48 2.05 -0.04
N ILE A 112 -23.38 1.34 -0.31
CA ILE A 112 -23.25 0.45 -1.48
C ILE A 112 -22.52 -0.82 -1.02
N GLN A 113 -23.32 -1.82 -0.65
CA GLN A 113 -22.95 -3.22 -0.57
C GLN A 113 -23.45 -3.87 -1.88
N ASP A 114 -22.68 -3.76 -2.96
CA ASP A 114 -22.99 -4.48 -4.20
C ASP A 114 -22.32 -5.86 -4.15
N ALA A 115 -23.00 -6.79 -3.49
CA ALA A 115 -22.80 -8.22 -3.64
C ALA A 115 -23.71 -8.70 -4.78
N ASP A 116 -23.21 -8.65 -6.01
CA ASP A 116 -23.91 -9.24 -7.16
C ASP A 116 -23.73 -10.77 -7.13
N PHE A 117 -24.76 -11.45 -6.61
CA PHE A 117 -24.97 -12.88 -6.75
C PHE A 117 -25.77 -13.12 -8.03
N GLU A 118 -25.10 -13.59 -9.07
CA GLU A 118 -25.75 -13.96 -10.34
C GLU A 118 -26.26 -15.42 -10.25
N GLU A 119 -27.52 -15.59 -9.88
CA GLU A 119 -28.25 -16.86 -10.03
C GLU A 119 -28.82 -16.94 -11.45
N VAL A 120 -28.39 -17.92 -12.24
CA VAL A 120 -29.06 -18.26 -13.51
C VAL A 120 -29.26 -19.78 -13.63
N LYS A 121 -30.44 -20.19 -13.14
CA LYS A 121 -31.28 -21.35 -13.50
C LYS A 121 -30.81 -22.77 -13.21
#